data_AF-A0A9P8ZJQ0-F1
#
_entry.id   AF-A0A9P8ZJQ0-F1
#
_cell.length_a   1.000
_cell.length_b   1.000
_cell.length_c   1.000
_cell.angle_alpha   90.00
_cell.angle_beta   90.00
_cell.angle_gamma   90.00
#
_symmetry.space_group_name_H-M   'P 1'
#
loop_
_entity.id
_entity.type
_entity.pdbx_description
1 polymer ?
#
loop_
_entity_poly.entity_id
_entity_poly.type
_entity_poly.pdbx_seq_one_letter_code
_entity_poly.pdbx_strand_id
1 'polypeptide(L)'
;MFATVVPDQIDGDGTEEKPLVLQQVAAHALKSVLTMIYAVWGDDAISFSDDEYVEILGIAHKFDFSKIYHHILQQLPSRLEEKPLLRLQLALSHCGVDEWGYPAFRAVVCDLDAADKPSDRLGAALWMRIYRARLELYRTLHSGDYRCDRNKCPTYHERDACKLLKHTDGVVNILEWVSADDPKCQGSLDINRITRRAWFEFLGTPDPQLTPAPDI
;
A
#
# COMPACT_ATOMS: atom_id res chain seq x y z
N MET A 1 9.10 37.80 -1.40
CA MET A 1 10.41 37.53 -2.04
C MET A 1 11.09 36.45 -1.22
N PHE A 2 10.99 35.19 -1.64
CA PHE A 2 11.78 34.11 -1.06
C PHE A 2 13.07 34.03 -1.88
N ALA A 3 14.21 34.19 -1.22
CA ALA A 3 15.51 33.98 -1.85
C ALA A 3 15.62 32.49 -2.20
N THR A 4 15.58 32.18 -3.49
CA THR A 4 15.99 30.89 -4.03
C THR A 4 17.48 30.76 -3.73
N VAL A 5 17.81 30.04 -2.65
CA VAL A 5 19.17 29.55 -2.43
C VAL A 5 19.44 28.60 -3.58
N VAL A 6 20.25 29.04 -4.53
CA VAL A 6 20.85 28.16 -5.54
C VAL A 6 21.76 27.23 -4.76
N PRO A 7 21.51 25.90 -4.72
CA PRO A 7 22.48 24.99 -4.18
C PRO A 7 23.67 25.00 -5.13
N ASP A 8 24.67 25.82 -4.80
CA ASP A 8 26.00 25.72 -5.37
C ASP A 8 26.42 24.26 -5.18
N GLN A 9 26.79 23.59 -6.27
CA GLN A 9 27.22 22.19 -6.25
C GLN A 9 28.39 22.06 -5.28
N ILE A 10 28.12 21.55 -4.08
CA ILE A 10 29.16 21.03 -3.20
C ILE A 10 29.58 19.71 -3.82
N ASP A 11 30.43 19.77 -4.86
CA ASP A 11 31.13 18.62 -5.42
C ASP A 11 32.11 18.12 -4.35
N GLY A 12 31.59 17.26 -3.47
CA GLY A 12 32.36 16.53 -2.48
C GLY A 12 32.91 15.24 -3.08
N ASP A 13 34.23 15.13 -3.21
CA ASP A 13 34.91 13.95 -3.77
C ASP A 13 34.96 12.76 -2.77
N GLY A 14 34.42 12.92 -1.56
CA GLY A 14 34.41 11.89 -0.53
C GLY A 14 35.69 11.81 0.30
N THR A 15 36.50 12.86 0.31
CA THR A 15 37.71 12.95 1.14
C THR A 15 37.43 13.65 2.47
N GLU A 16 38.37 13.62 3.41
CA GLU A 16 38.25 14.36 4.68
C GLU A 16 38.11 15.88 4.46
N GLU A 17 38.80 16.42 3.44
CA GLU A 17 38.75 17.84 3.08
C GLU A 17 37.49 18.21 2.29
N LYS A 18 36.90 17.24 1.58
CA LYS A 18 35.70 17.40 0.75
C LYS A 18 34.73 16.23 0.95
N PRO A 19 33.98 16.22 2.07
CA PRO A 19 33.11 15.10 2.40
C PRO A 19 31.98 14.96 1.38
N LEU A 20 31.59 13.71 1.11
CA LEU A 20 30.46 13.42 0.25
C LEU A 20 29.15 13.77 0.97
N VAL A 21 28.44 14.78 0.48
CA VAL A 21 27.17 15.23 1.07
C VAL A 21 26.01 14.44 0.44
N LEU A 22 25.45 13.50 1.19
CA LEU A 22 24.25 12.77 0.78
C LEU A 22 23.00 13.58 1.10
N GLN A 23 22.51 14.34 0.12
CA GLN A 23 21.29 15.12 0.28
C GLN A 23 20.07 14.21 0.48
N GLN A 24 19.17 14.61 1.40
CA GLN A 24 17.92 13.93 1.69
C GLN A 24 18.10 12.50 2.25
N VAL A 25 19.24 12.24 2.90
CA VAL A 25 19.49 10.98 3.60
C VAL A 25 19.75 11.31 5.07
N ALA A 26 18.93 10.78 5.96
CA ALA A 26 19.16 10.95 7.39
C ALA A 26 20.38 10.13 7.84
N ALA A 27 21.17 10.68 8.76
CA ALA A 27 22.41 10.03 9.20
C ALA A 27 22.17 8.66 9.85
N HIS A 28 21.08 8.50 10.60
CA HIS A 28 20.71 7.22 11.22
C HIS A 28 20.34 6.17 10.16
N ALA A 29 19.60 6.56 9.13
CA ALA A 29 19.20 5.66 8.06
C ALA A 29 20.41 5.14 7.25
N LEU A 30 21.37 6.04 6.94
CA LEU A 30 22.64 5.63 6.32
C LEU A 30 23.43 4.68 7.23
N LYS A 31 23.48 4.96 8.54
CA LYS A 31 24.12 4.07 9.51
C LYS A 31 23.47 2.69 9.53
N SER A 32 22.14 2.58 9.41
CA SER A 32 21.44 1.30 9.35
C SER A 32 21.78 0.53 8.07
N VAL A 33 21.86 1.21 6.93
CA VAL A 33 22.33 0.60 5.66
C VAL A 33 23.77 0.11 5.79
N LEU A 34 24.69 0.92 6.32
CA LEU A 34 26.08 0.53 6.53
C LEU A 34 26.19 -0.65 7.50
N THR A 35 25.40 -0.64 8.59
CA THR A 35 25.30 -1.77 9.51
C THR A 35 24.91 -3.03 8.75
N MET A 36 23.92 -2.97 7.86
CA MET A 36 23.49 -4.10 7.06
C MET A 36 24.53 -4.56 6.02
N ILE A 37 25.35 -3.65 5.48
CA ILE A 37 26.45 -3.98 4.56
C ILE A 37 27.58 -4.70 5.29
N TYR A 38 27.96 -4.20 6.47
CA TYR A 38 29.10 -4.71 7.24
C TYR A 38 28.74 -5.85 8.20
N ALA A 39 27.46 -6.06 8.47
CA ALA A 39 26.99 -7.24 9.16
C ALA A 39 27.32 -8.51 8.37
N VAL A 40 27.67 -9.57 9.10
CA VAL A 40 27.64 -10.90 8.50
C VAL A 40 26.19 -11.17 8.13
N TRP A 41 25.91 -11.35 6.84
CA TRP A 41 24.57 -11.61 6.34
C TRP A 41 23.98 -12.83 7.05
N GLY A 42 22.87 -12.65 7.77
CA GLY A 42 22.24 -13.70 8.57
C GLY A 42 22.62 -13.73 10.05
N ASP A 43 23.31 -12.70 10.55
CA ASP A 43 23.43 -12.51 12.00
C ASP A 43 22.09 -12.01 12.57
N ASP A 44 21.37 -12.90 13.25
CA ASP A 44 20.08 -12.63 13.90
C ASP A 44 20.17 -11.49 14.96
N ALA A 45 21.39 -11.07 15.33
CA ALA A 45 21.62 -9.99 16.27
C ALA A 45 21.15 -8.62 15.76
N ILE A 46 20.96 -8.43 14.44
CA ILE A 46 20.59 -7.14 13.87
C ILE A 46 19.10 -7.15 13.52
N SER A 47 18.32 -6.50 14.39
CA SER A 47 16.92 -6.21 14.13
C SER A 47 16.72 -4.71 13.92
N PHE A 48 15.97 -4.36 12.89
CA PHE A 48 15.52 -3.00 12.62
C PHE A 48 14.01 -2.89 12.87
N SER A 49 13.58 -1.70 13.29
CA SER A 49 12.18 -1.31 13.33
C SER A 49 11.58 -1.19 11.93
N ASP A 50 10.25 -1.19 11.83
CA ASP A 50 9.58 -1.06 10.52
C ASP A 50 9.88 0.28 9.84
N ASP A 51 9.98 1.36 10.63
CA ASP A 51 10.35 2.68 10.12
C ASP A 51 11.78 2.70 9.57
N GLU A 52 12.73 2.06 10.26
CA GLU A 52 14.10 1.91 9.75
C GLU A 52 14.12 1.08 8.46
N TYR A 53 13.37 -0.01 8.37
CA TYR A 53 13.30 -0.79 7.14
C TYR A 53 12.76 0.02 5.96
N VAL A 54 11.77 0.89 6.19
CA VAL A 54 11.24 1.81 5.19
C VAL A 54 12.31 2.80 4.72
N GLU A 55 13.07 3.38 5.65
CA GLU A 55 14.16 4.28 5.31
C GLU A 55 15.30 3.57 4.55
N ILE A 56 15.69 2.37 4.98
CA ILE A 56 16.71 1.55 4.32
C ILE A 56 16.23 1.18 2.91
N LEU A 57 14.96 0.82 2.71
CA LEU A 57 14.39 0.55 1.38
C LEU A 57 14.56 1.76 0.45
N GLY A 58 14.22 2.96 0.94
CA GLY A 58 14.36 4.20 0.17
C GLY A 58 15.81 4.50 -0.21
N ILE A 59 16.75 4.32 0.71
CA ILE A 59 18.19 4.50 0.44
C ILE A 59 18.70 3.42 -0.51
N ALA A 60 18.34 2.16 -0.29
CA ALA A 60 18.79 1.06 -1.12
C ALA A 60 18.32 1.21 -2.57
N HIS A 61 17.09 1.68 -2.77
CA HIS A 61 16.61 2.03 -4.11
C HIS A 61 17.37 3.24 -4.70
N LYS A 62 17.55 4.32 -3.91
CA LYS A 62 18.20 5.56 -4.37
C LYS A 62 19.65 5.38 -4.81
N PHE A 63 20.41 4.51 -4.12
CA PHE A 63 21.83 4.26 -4.42
C PHE A 63 22.09 2.91 -5.11
N ASP A 64 21.03 2.26 -5.61
CA ASP A 64 21.11 0.96 -6.30
C ASP A 64 21.84 -0.13 -5.49
N PHE A 65 21.54 -0.21 -4.20
CA PHE A 65 21.95 -1.34 -3.36
C PHE A 65 21.00 -2.53 -3.58
N SER A 66 21.00 -3.06 -4.80
CA SER A 66 20.10 -4.10 -5.28
C SER A 66 19.97 -5.28 -4.30
N LYS A 67 21.07 -5.81 -3.73
CA LYS A 67 20.98 -6.95 -2.79
C LYS A 67 20.22 -6.61 -1.50
N ILE A 68 20.46 -5.42 -0.95
CA ILE A 68 19.78 -4.91 0.26
C ILE A 68 18.31 -4.69 -0.06
N TYR A 69 18.04 -4.02 -1.19
CA TYR A 69 16.70 -3.74 -1.67
C TYR A 69 15.86 -5.03 -1.77
N HIS A 70 16.34 -6.04 -2.49
CA HIS A 70 15.63 -7.32 -2.65
C HIS A 70 15.44 -8.06 -1.32
N HIS A 71 16.43 -8.01 -0.42
CA HIS A 71 16.30 -8.62 0.90
C HIS A 71 15.17 -7.97 1.70
N ILE A 72 15.08 -6.64 1.68
CA ILE A 72 14.02 -5.91 2.39
C ILE A 72 12.66 -6.18 1.76
N LEU A 73 12.56 -6.25 0.42
CA LEU A 73 11.32 -6.58 -0.26
C LEU A 73 10.74 -7.95 0.13
N GLN A 74 11.57 -8.90 0.52
CA GLN A 74 11.11 -10.20 0.99
C GLN A 74 10.53 -10.15 2.40
N GLN A 75 10.98 -9.22 3.25
CA GLN A 75 10.59 -9.13 4.65
C GLN A 75 9.48 -8.12 4.91
N LEU A 76 9.46 -7.00 4.18
CA LEU A 76 8.53 -5.90 4.46
C LEU A 76 7.04 -6.25 4.27
N PRO A 77 6.63 -7.05 3.26
CA PRO A 77 5.21 -7.34 3.04
C PRO A 77 4.51 -7.98 4.23
N SER A 78 5.15 -8.93 4.90
CA SER A 78 4.60 -9.60 6.08
C SER A 78 4.58 -8.69 7.30
N ARG A 79 5.57 -7.80 7.43
CA ARG A 79 5.65 -6.84 8.55
C ARG A 79 4.64 -5.70 8.44
N LEU A 80 4.27 -5.33 7.21
CA LEU A 80 3.35 -4.23 6.93
C LEU A 80 1.93 -4.68 6.61
N GLU A 81 1.61 -5.96 6.82
CA GLU A 81 0.27 -6.51 6.56
C GLU A 81 -0.80 -5.77 7.36
N GLU A 82 -0.53 -5.50 8.63
CA GLU A 82 -1.41 -4.74 9.53
C GLU A 82 -1.35 -3.22 9.34
N LYS A 83 -0.52 -2.73 8.39
CA LYS A 83 -0.28 -1.30 8.16
C LYS A 83 -0.55 -0.91 6.69
N PRO A 84 -1.79 -1.08 6.20
CA PRO A 84 -2.11 -0.89 4.78
C PRO A 84 -1.89 0.55 4.30
N LEU A 85 -2.06 1.56 5.18
CA LEU A 85 -1.76 2.96 4.85
C LEU A 85 -0.27 3.20 4.56
N LEU A 86 0.62 2.63 5.40
CA LEU A 86 2.06 2.75 5.20
C LEU A 86 2.48 2.01 3.93
N ARG A 87 1.93 0.82 3.69
CA ARG A 87 2.18 0.06 2.47
C ARG A 87 1.73 0.80 1.21
N LEU A 88 0.57 1.45 1.26
CA LEU A 88 0.07 2.29 0.17
C LEU A 88 1.00 3.48 -0.07
N GLN A 89 1.45 4.14 0.99
CA GLN A 89 2.38 5.26 0.88
C GLN A 89 3.69 4.83 0.19
N LEU A 90 4.24 3.66 0.54
CA LEU A 90 5.46 3.13 -0.08
C LEU A 90 5.26 2.82 -1.56
N ALA A 91 4.13 2.23 -1.91
CA ALA A 91 3.80 1.94 -3.31
C ALA A 91 3.62 3.19 -4.18
N LEU A 92 3.22 4.30 -3.58
CA LEU A 92 3.10 5.59 -4.26
C LEU A 92 4.40 6.40 -4.23
N SER A 93 5.35 6.00 -3.40
CA SER A 93 6.69 6.57 -3.39
C SER A 93 7.54 6.00 -4.51
N HIS A 94 8.58 6.72 -4.94
CA HIS A 94 9.52 6.28 -5.98
C HIS A 94 10.49 5.19 -5.48
N CYS A 95 9.99 4.17 -4.77
CA CYS A 95 10.75 3.06 -4.22
C CYS A 95 10.60 1.76 -5.03
N GLY A 96 9.91 1.78 -6.17
CA GLY A 96 9.79 0.64 -7.09
C GLY A 96 8.90 -0.51 -6.58
N VAL A 97 7.96 -0.22 -5.67
CA VAL A 97 7.04 -1.22 -5.07
C VAL A 97 5.59 -1.00 -5.51
N ASP A 98 5.41 -0.65 -6.78
CA ASP A 98 4.10 -0.28 -7.37
C ASP A 98 3.06 -1.41 -7.22
N GLU A 99 3.52 -2.66 -7.26
CA GLU A 99 2.70 -3.87 -7.09
C GLU A 99 2.00 -3.95 -5.71
N TRP A 100 2.52 -3.25 -4.70
CA TRP A 100 1.88 -3.17 -3.39
C TRP A 100 0.73 -2.16 -3.36
N GLY A 101 0.65 -1.26 -4.35
CA GLY A 101 -0.25 -0.12 -4.35
C GLY A 101 -1.71 -0.54 -4.36
N TYR A 102 -2.12 -1.36 -5.32
CA TYR A 102 -3.51 -1.80 -5.40
C TYR A 102 -3.96 -2.64 -4.18
N PRO A 103 -3.23 -3.68 -3.74
CA PRO A 103 -3.60 -4.44 -2.54
C PRO A 103 -3.74 -3.56 -1.30
N ALA A 104 -2.80 -2.62 -1.09
CA ALA A 104 -2.84 -1.71 0.04
C ALA A 104 -3.99 -0.71 -0.06
N PHE A 105 -4.22 -0.12 -1.25
CA PHE A 105 -5.34 0.78 -1.51
C PHE A 105 -6.68 0.09 -1.22
N ARG A 106 -6.84 -1.13 -1.74
CA ARG A 106 -8.02 -1.97 -1.51
C ARG A 106 -8.23 -2.23 -0.02
N ALA A 107 -7.17 -2.57 0.71
CA ALA A 107 -7.25 -2.79 2.15
C ALA A 107 -7.72 -1.53 2.90
N VAL A 108 -7.13 -0.36 2.57
CA VAL A 108 -7.54 0.93 3.16
C VAL A 108 -9.00 1.27 2.83
N VAL A 109 -9.46 1.02 1.60
CA VAL A 109 -10.86 1.30 1.23
C VAL A 109 -11.84 0.35 1.92
N CYS A 110 -11.47 -0.91 2.14
CA CYS A 110 -12.34 -1.89 2.78
C CYS A 110 -12.37 -1.76 4.31
N ASP A 111 -11.36 -1.14 4.91
CA ASP A 111 -11.35 -0.80 6.34
C ASP A 111 -12.24 0.43 6.61
N LEU A 112 -13.53 0.17 6.86
CA LEU A 112 -14.52 1.20 7.15
C LEU A 112 -14.52 1.65 8.62
N ASP A 113 -13.94 0.83 9.51
CA ASP A 113 -13.93 1.06 10.96
C ASP A 113 -12.71 1.83 11.43
N ALA A 114 -11.64 1.83 10.64
CA ALA A 114 -10.49 2.68 10.90
C ALA A 114 -10.95 4.14 10.95
N ALA A 115 -10.98 4.66 12.18
CA ALA A 115 -11.10 6.07 12.51
C ALA A 115 -9.81 6.80 12.09
N ASP A 116 -9.47 6.69 10.81
CA ASP A 116 -8.27 7.24 10.25
C ASP A 116 -8.45 8.74 10.17
N LYS A 117 -7.67 9.44 10.99
CA LYS A 117 -7.37 10.82 10.71
C LYS A 117 -6.65 10.85 9.37
N PRO A 118 -6.97 11.81 8.48
CA PRO A 118 -6.21 11.97 7.26
C PRO A 118 -4.74 12.07 7.63
N SER A 119 -3.98 11.04 7.27
CA SER A 119 -2.54 11.05 7.47
C SER A 119 -1.97 12.14 6.58
N ASP A 120 -1.21 13.05 7.18
CA ASP A 120 -0.48 14.12 6.48
C ASP A 120 0.39 13.56 5.33
N ARG A 121 0.76 12.26 5.42
CA ARG A 121 1.63 11.58 4.46
C ARG A 121 0.99 11.26 3.12
N LEU A 122 -0.32 11.01 3.05
CA LEU A 122 -1.00 10.56 1.82
C LEU A 122 -1.54 11.72 0.97
N GLY A 123 -1.54 12.94 1.50
CA GLY A 123 -2.05 14.13 0.80
C GLY A 123 -3.58 14.14 0.68
N ALA A 124 -4.16 15.34 0.65
CA ALA A 124 -5.62 15.51 0.66
C ALA A 124 -6.32 14.89 -0.56
N ALA A 125 -5.69 14.94 -1.73
CA ALA A 125 -6.28 14.45 -2.98
C ALA A 125 -6.51 12.93 -2.97
N LEU A 126 -5.56 12.16 -2.45
CA LEU A 126 -5.69 10.71 -2.33
C LEU A 126 -6.70 10.33 -1.26
N TRP A 127 -6.70 11.03 -0.12
CA TRP A 127 -7.72 10.84 0.92
C TRP A 127 -9.15 11.07 0.41
N MET A 128 -9.37 12.11 -0.38
CA MET A 128 -10.67 12.35 -1.00
C MET A 128 -11.10 11.21 -1.91
N ARG A 129 -10.16 10.55 -2.59
CA ARG A 129 -10.45 9.39 -3.47
C ARG A 129 -10.73 8.13 -2.65
N ILE A 130 -9.94 7.85 -1.61
CA ILE A 130 -10.22 6.78 -0.64
C ILE A 130 -11.61 6.95 -0.05
N TYR A 131 -11.95 8.17 0.40
CA TYR A 131 -13.26 8.48 0.98
C TYR A 131 -14.41 8.27 -0.01
N ARG A 132 -14.26 8.70 -1.26
CA ARG A 132 -15.27 8.46 -2.32
C ARG A 132 -15.48 6.96 -2.57
N ALA A 133 -14.39 6.19 -2.65
CA ALA A 133 -14.46 4.75 -2.84
C ALA A 133 -15.14 4.06 -1.64
N ARG A 134 -14.81 4.47 -0.41
CA ARG A 134 -15.49 4.02 0.82
C ARG A 134 -16.99 4.32 0.79
N LEU A 135 -17.37 5.53 0.37
CA LEU A 135 -18.77 5.93 0.29
C LEU A 135 -19.55 5.14 -0.78
N GLU A 136 -18.92 4.89 -1.94
CA GLU A 136 -19.51 4.04 -2.99
C GLU A 136 -19.70 2.61 -2.48
N LEU A 137 -18.67 2.03 -1.86
CA LEU A 137 -18.74 0.72 -1.23
C LEU A 137 -19.87 0.64 -0.20
N TYR A 138 -19.96 1.62 0.70
CA TYR A 138 -21.00 1.72 1.71
C TYR A 138 -22.40 1.76 1.08
N ARG A 139 -22.61 2.58 0.04
CA ARG A 139 -23.88 2.66 -0.68
C ARG A 139 -24.25 1.34 -1.33
N THR A 140 -23.30 0.68 -2.01
CA THR A 140 -23.57 -0.62 -2.64
C THR A 140 -23.99 -1.63 -1.58
N LEU A 141 -23.29 -1.69 -0.45
CA LEU A 141 -23.62 -2.60 0.65
C LEU A 141 -25.02 -2.34 1.24
N HIS A 142 -25.41 -1.07 1.42
CA HIS A 142 -26.69 -0.68 2.04
C HIS A 142 -27.87 -0.63 1.08
N SER A 143 -27.63 -0.52 -0.23
CA SER A 143 -28.69 -0.52 -1.24
C SER A 143 -29.51 -1.82 -1.30
N GLY A 144 -29.03 -2.89 -0.66
CA GLY A 144 -29.68 -4.20 -0.68
C GLY A 144 -29.59 -4.92 -2.03
N ASP A 145 -28.94 -4.31 -3.03
CA ASP A 145 -28.69 -4.94 -4.34
C ASP A 145 -27.62 -6.05 -4.27
N TYR A 146 -26.95 -6.21 -3.12
CA TYR A 146 -26.14 -7.40 -2.84
C TYR A 146 -27.03 -8.65 -2.67
N ARG A 147 -27.36 -9.29 -3.79
CA ARG A 147 -27.89 -10.65 -3.79
C ARG A 147 -26.74 -11.64 -3.71
N CYS A 148 -26.44 -12.05 -2.49
CA CYS A 148 -25.72 -13.29 -2.21
C CYS A 148 -26.57 -14.46 -2.76
N ASP A 149 -26.28 -14.91 -3.98
CA ASP A 149 -26.93 -16.09 -4.55
C ASP A 149 -26.49 -17.31 -3.74
N ARG A 150 -27.36 -17.76 -2.82
CA ARG A 150 -27.12 -18.88 -1.91
C ARG A 150 -26.71 -20.18 -2.64
N ASN A 151 -27.05 -20.29 -3.93
CA ASN A 151 -26.71 -21.45 -4.74
C ASN A 151 -25.29 -21.40 -5.31
N LYS A 152 -24.64 -20.22 -5.29
CA LYS A 152 -23.29 -20.02 -5.81
C LYS A 152 -22.20 -19.97 -4.74
N CYS A 153 -22.52 -19.76 -3.46
CA CYS A 153 -21.56 -19.85 -2.36
C CYS A 153 -21.40 -21.33 -1.93
N PRO A 154 -20.26 -21.97 -2.24
CA PRO A 154 -20.09 -23.41 -2.06
C PRO A 154 -19.86 -23.83 -0.61
N THR A 155 -19.44 -22.93 0.29
CA THR A 155 -19.06 -23.31 1.66
C THR A 155 -20.08 -22.87 2.72
N TYR A 156 -20.21 -23.67 3.78
CA TYR A 156 -21.13 -23.43 4.89
C TYR A 156 -20.75 -22.16 5.70
N HIS A 157 -19.45 -21.85 5.81
CA HIS A 157 -18.94 -20.65 6.49
C HIS A 157 -19.33 -19.34 5.77
N GLU A 158 -19.33 -19.33 4.43
CA GLU A 158 -19.79 -18.17 3.64
C GLU A 158 -21.30 -17.89 3.80
N ARG A 159 -22.11 -18.94 4.05
CA ARG A 159 -23.56 -18.80 4.22
C ARG A 159 -23.93 -18.13 5.55
N ASP A 160 -23.20 -18.41 6.62
CA ASP A 160 -23.43 -17.78 7.92
C ASP A 160 -22.89 -16.34 7.96
N ALA A 161 -21.80 -16.08 7.23
CA ALA A 161 -21.33 -14.73 7.00
C ALA A 161 -22.41 -13.87 6.26
N CYS A 162 -23.13 -14.43 5.26
CA CYS A 162 -24.22 -13.72 4.56
C CYS A 162 -25.45 -13.48 5.46
N LYS A 163 -25.59 -14.23 6.57
CA LYS A 163 -26.65 -14.01 7.57
C LYS A 163 -26.28 -12.91 8.56
N LEU A 164 -25.00 -12.76 8.92
CA LEU A 164 -24.54 -11.73 9.86
C LEU A 164 -24.87 -10.32 9.34
N LEU A 165 -24.69 -10.06 8.03
CA LEU A 165 -25.05 -8.81 7.38
C LEU A 165 -26.53 -8.42 7.47
N LYS A 166 -27.44 -9.38 7.72
CA LYS A 166 -28.88 -9.09 7.85
C LYS A 166 -29.31 -8.75 9.28
N HIS A 167 -28.46 -9.00 10.27
CA HIS A 167 -28.83 -8.94 11.68
C HIS A 167 -27.97 -8.02 12.54
N THR A 168 -26.82 -7.56 12.05
CA THR A 168 -25.98 -6.63 12.80
C THR A 168 -26.11 -5.21 12.25
N ASP A 169 -26.67 -4.32 13.09
CA ASP A 169 -26.45 -2.86 13.01
C ASP A 169 -24.96 -2.50 13.28
N GLY A 170 -24.11 -3.50 13.57
CA GLY A 170 -22.67 -3.39 13.75
C GLY A 170 -21.91 -3.75 12.48
N VAL A 171 -21.00 -2.86 12.11
CA VAL A 171 -20.08 -2.96 10.98
C VAL A 171 -19.22 -4.22 11.16
N VAL A 172 -19.43 -5.23 10.31
CA VAL A 172 -18.54 -6.39 10.21
C VAL A 172 -17.36 -5.99 9.33
N ASN A 173 -16.15 -6.28 9.78
CA ASN A 173 -14.91 -5.98 9.06
C ASN A 173 -14.91 -6.70 7.69
N ILE A 174 -15.12 -5.95 6.61
CA ILE A 174 -15.33 -6.45 5.23
C ILE A 174 -14.09 -7.22 4.73
N LEU A 175 -12.92 -7.01 5.34
CA LEU A 175 -11.66 -7.62 4.93
C LEU A 175 -11.62 -9.15 5.10
N GLU A 176 -12.24 -9.71 6.15
CA GLU A 176 -12.30 -11.17 6.35
C GLU A 176 -13.10 -11.87 5.23
N TRP A 177 -14.03 -11.14 4.61
CA TRP A 177 -14.91 -11.65 3.57
C TRP A 177 -14.25 -11.79 2.21
N VAL A 178 -13.22 -10.98 1.91
CA VAL A 178 -12.63 -10.94 0.56
C VAL A 178 -11.30 -11.68 0.45
N SER A 179 -10.87 -12.37 1.51
CA SER A 179 -9.76 -13.32 1.41
C SER A 179 -10.10 -14.54 0.54
N ALA A 180 -11.39 -14.81 0.31
CA ALA A 180 -11.85 -15.80 -0.66
C ALA A 180 -12.11 -15.11 -2.02
N ASP A 181 -11.08 -14.99 -2.86
CA ASP A 181 -11.21 -14.72 -4.30
C ASP A 181 -11.87 -15.93 -5.01
N ASP A 182 -13.08 -16.33 -4.58
CA ASP A 182 -13.89 -17.30 -5.31
C ASP A 182 -14.66 -16.54 -6.41
N PRO A 183 -14.35 -16.75 -7.70
CA PRO A 183 -15.01 -16.07 -8.82
C PRO A 183 -16.52 -16.35 -8.90
N LYS A 184 -17.05 -17.28 -8.09
CA LYS A 184 -18.49 -17.60 -8.04
C LYS A 184 -19.29 -16.67 -7.12
N CYS A 185 -18.63 -15.94 -6.23
CA CYS A 185 -19.28 -14.99 -5.32
C CYS A 185 -19.45 -13.63 -6.02
N GLN A 186 -20.65 -13.38 -6.53
CA GLN A 186 -21.00 -12.17 -7.27
C GLN A 186 -20.80 -10.87 -6.47
N GLY A 187 -20.74 -10.94 -5.14
CA GLY A 187 -20.39 -9.82 -4.27
C GLY A 187 -18.91 -9.43 -4.26
N SER A 188 -17.99 -10.38 -4.50
CA SER A 188 -16.55 -10.08 -4.64
C SER A 188 -16.29 -9.24 -5.91
N LEU A 189 -17.08 -9.48 -6.96
CA LEU A 189 -17.01 -8.74 -8.22
C LEU A 189 -17.32 -7.25 -8.05
N ASP A 190 -18.26 -6.87 -7.20
CA ASP A 190 -18.61 -5.46 -7.00
C ASP A 190 -17.54 -4.70 -6.18
N ILE A 191 -16.99 -5.29 -5.12
CA ILE A 191 -15.92 -4.67 -4.31
C ILE A 191 -14.65 -4.50 -5.15
N ASN A 192 -14.22 -5.56 -5.84
CA ASN A 192 -13.02 -5.49 -6.68
C ASN A 192 -13.22 -4.52 -7.85
N ARG A 193 -14.41 -4.45 -8.45
CA ARG A 193 -14.72 -3.46 -9.49
C ARG A 193 -14.65 -2.03 -8.95
N ILE A 194 -15.28 -1.74 -7.81
CA ILE A 194 -15.28 -0.39 -7.20
C ILE A 194 -13.86 0.03 -6.84
N THR A 195 -13.13 -0.83 -6.13
CA THR A 195 -11.77 -0.52 -5.66
C THR A 195 -10.78 -0.40 -6.82
N ARG A 196 -10.85 -1.27 -7.86
CA ARG A 196 -10.01 -1.12 -9.06
C ARG A 196 -10.32 0.13 -9.83
N ARG A 197 -11.58 0.41 -10.09
CA ARG A 197 -11.99 1.62 -10.81
C ARG A 197 -11.44 2.85 -10.10
N ALA A 198 -11.63 2.95 -8.79
CA ALA A 198 -11.11 4.06 -7.99
C ALA A 198 -9.57 4.15 -8.03
N TRP A 199 -8.88 3.02 -8.03
CA TRP A 199 -7.42 2.95 -8.14
C TRP A 199 -6.90 3.44 -9.51
N PHE A 200 -7.50 3.00 -10.61
CA PHE A 200 -7.08 3.41 -11.95
C PHE A 200 -7.46 4.86 -12.27
N GLU A 201 -8.65 5.31 -11.84
CA GLU A 201 -8.99 6.73 -11.82
C GLU A 201 -7.99 7.55 -10.98
N PHE A 202 -7.43 6.95 -9.91
CA PHE A 202 -6.39 7.60 -9.13
C PHE A 202 -5.10 7.79 -9.93
N LEU A 203 -4.60 6.72 -10.55
CA LEU A 203 -3.38 6.73 -11.34
C LEU A 203 -3.52 7.56 -12.64
N GLY A 204 -4.74 7.92 -13.03
CA GLY A 204 -5.00 8.58 -14.32
C GLY A 204 -4.77 7.64 -15.49
N THR A 205 -4.77 6.33 -15.25
CA THR A 205 -4.57 5.29 -16.25
C THR A 205 -5.88 4.52 -16.47
N PRO A 206 -6.19 4.07 -17.69
CA PRO A 206 -7.34 3.22 -17.93
C PRO A 206 -7.15 1.87 -17.23
N ASP A 207 -8.23 1.31 -16.67
CA ASP A 207 -8.19 -0.04 -16.09
C ASP A 207 -7.99 -1.07 -17.22
N PRO A 208 -6.87 -1.82 -17.21
CA PRO A 208 -6.53 -2.76 -18.28
C PRO A 208 -7.55 -3.89 -18.42
N GLN A 209 -8.37 -4.18 -17.39
CA GLN A 209 -9.42 -5.20 -17.47
C GLN A 209 -10.77 -4.63 -17.94
N LEU A 210 -10.96 -3.32 -17.96
CA LEU A 210 -12.17 -2.67 -18.46
C LEU A 210 -12.00 -2.11 -19.88
N THR A 211 -10.76 -1.98 -20.35
CA THR A 211 -10.50 -1.68 -21.77
C THR A 211 -10.84 -2.90 -22.64
N PRO A 212 -11.77 -2.78 -23.60
CA PRO A 212 -12.01 -3.84 -24.56
C PRO A 212 -10.71 -4.13 -25.33
N ALA A 213 -10.43 -5.40 -25.61
CA ALA A 213 -9.30 -5.78 -26.43
C ALA A 213 -9.39 -5.03 -27.78
N PRO A 214 -8.29 -4.46 -28.29
CA PRO A 214 -8.32 -3.80 -29.59
C PRO A 214 -8.80 -4.81 -30.63
N ASP A 215 -9.76 -4.42 -31.46
CA ASP A 215 -10.21 -5.24 -32.60
C ASP A 215 -8.99 -5.49 -33.51
N ILE A 216 -8.53 -6.74 -33.57
CA ILE A 216 -7.43 -7.19 -34.45
C ILE A 216 -8.01 -7.62 -35.79
#